data_AF-A0A419W5Q3-F1
#
_entry.id   AF-A0A419W5Q3-F1
#
_cell.length_a   1.000
_cell.length_b   1.000
_cell.length_c   1.000
_cell.angle_alpha   90.00
_cell.angle_beta   90.00
_cell.angle_gamma   90.00
#
_symmetry.space_group_name_H-M   'P 1'
#
loop_
_entity.id
_entity.type
_entity.pdbx_description
1 polymer ?
#
loop_
_entity_poly.entity_id
_entity_poly.type
_entity_poly.pdbx_seq_one_letter_code
_entity_poly.pdbx_strand_id
1 'polypeptide(L)'
;MNFSEYPLYKPAKALVLLFASFAIISYIYAIITGTYNGDFIGFPVHLSNFLLSINLIISLIPFSFIWYIYKKFKKKKVNKTIPINLKFIEALFYLFFIWQLFMILLFKVGKMGSDVYTAPPFLTPLIQITNRISLTFLYAVLSLSSKNNIKYIFITFLMILLSLSKASLGGFLFISLVALIKYYDLFINFAKKNKLAVFLIFLIFPFFVETAYQIRSNLRGTGFDAENRNLMTGVLVGRLSSFPNSAQLFEQPGIFLIGLKDIEPFYFQKQAFGGLISGKFLPNKTPENMLIESKVGGKVSNSSYMTGTQGNLILSFLKSPSIFLLNLLSIVFLLVLTFKTVRLLKIQAANEISLLIAIYPVMSGVANEYAALFFTPFLIGLLCLIVNAIAKLQTRNM
;
A
#
# COMPACT_ATOMS: atom_id res chain seq x y z
N MET A 1 2.39 -24.41 19.51
CA MET A 1 2.40 -22.99 19.96
C MET A 1 1.06 -22.36 19.66
N ASN A 2 0.35 -21.93 20.69
CA ASN A 2 -0.96 -21.29 20.59
C ASN A 2 -0.77 -19.81 20.20
N PHE A 3 -1.17 -19.42 18.98
CA PHE A 3 -0.90 -18.05 18.49
C PHE A 3 -1.73 -16.97 19.18
N SER A 4 -2.78 -17.36 19.91
CA SER A 4 -3.68 -16.46 20.63
C SER A 4 -3.03 -15.70 21.79
N GLU A 5 -1.86 -16.14 22.25
CA GLU A 5 -1.14 -15.57 23.40
C GLU A 5 -0.16 -14.45 23.02
N TYR A 6 0.14 -14.28 21.72
CA TYR A 6 1.03 -13.20 21.30
C TYR A 6 0.28 -11.86 21.21
N PRO A 7 0.77 -10.79 21.89
CA PRO A 7 0.24 -9.47 21.68
C PRO A 7 0.35 -9.11 20.19
N LEU A 8 -0.72 -8.52 19.67
CA LEU A 8 -0.92 -8.09 18.28
C LEU A 8 -1.16 -9.18 17.21
N TYR A 9 -1.29 -10.45 17.56
CA TYR A 9 -1.64 -11.49 16.57
C TYR A 9 -3.06 -11.32 16.01
N LYS A 10 -4.05 -11.05 16.88
CA LYS A 10 -5.43 -10.80 16.49
C LYS A 10 -5.60 -9.60 15.54
N PRO A 11 -5.00 -8.41 15.81
CA PRO A 11 -5.06 -7.31 14.85
C PRO A 11 -4.38 -7.62 13.52
N ALA A 12 -3.23 -8.32 13.54
CA ALA A 12 -2.57 -8.73 12.29
C ALA A 12 -3.47 -9.63 11.43
N LYS A 13 -4.20 -10.57 12.06
CA LYS A 13 -5.20 -11.39 11.36
C LYS A 13 -6.34 -10.55 10.80
N ALA A 14 -6.87 -9.63 11.61
CA ALA A 14 -7.96 -8.74 11.20
C ALA A 14 -7.58 -7.87 10.00
N LEU A 15 -6.33 -7.38 9.95
CA LEU A 15 -5.80 -6.63 8.82
C LEU A 15 -5.87 -7.43 7.51
N VAL A 16 -5.39 -8.69 7.52
CA VAL A 16 -5.43 -9.53 6.31
C VAL A 16 -6.87 -9.84 5.91
N LEU A 17 -7.72 -10.17 6.89
CA LEU A 17 -9.13 -10.45 6.64
C LEU A 17 -9.88 -9.25 6.08
N LEU A 18 -9.54 -8.03 6.50
CA LEU A 18 -10.12 -6.80 5.98
C LEU A 18 -9.87 -6.68 4.46
N PHE A 19 -8.63 -6.85 4.01
CA PHE A 19 -8.32 -6.78 2.58
C PHE A 19 -8.91 -7.95 1.77
N ALA A 20 -8.90 -9.16 2.34
CA ALA A 20 -9.60 -10.30 1.74
C ALA A 20 -11.12 -10.04 1.60
N SER A 21 -11.72 -9.36 2.58
CA SER A 21 -13.15 -9.05 2.56
C SER A 21 -13.51 -8.07 1.45
N PHE A 22 -12.64 -7.11 1.09
CA PHE A 22 -12.90 -6.23 -0.05
C PHE A 22 -12.98 -6.99 -1.38
N ALA A 23 -12.17 -8.03 -1.58
CA ALA A 23 -12.28 -8.92 -2.75
C ALA A 23 -13.63 -9.65 -2.79
N ILE A 24 -14.06 -10.18 -1.64
CA ILE A 24 -15.37 -10.86 -1.50
C ILE A 24 -16.52 -9.88 -1.75
N ILE A 25 -16.46 -8.67 -1.20
CA ILE A 25 -17.48 -7.63 -1.39
C ILE A 25 -17.55 -7.22 -2.87
N SER A 26 -16.42 -7.03 -3.55
CA SER A 26 -16.39 -6.75 -4.99
C SER A 26 -16.99 -7.88 -5.84
N TYR A 27 -16.75 -9.14 -5.47
CA TYR A 27 -17.35 -10.29 -6.14
C TYR A 27 -18.87 -10.33 -5.94
N ILE A 28 -19.34 -10.16 -4.71
CA ILE A 28 -20.78 -10.11 -4.39
C ILE A 28 -21.45 -8.95 -5.13
N TYR A 29 -20.80 -7.78 -5.15
CA TYR A 29 -21.28 -6.63 -5.90
C TYR A 29 -21.48 -6.98 -7.38
N ALA A 30 -20.46 -7.54 -8.04
CA ALA A 30 -20.52 -7.91 -9.46
C ALA A 30 -21.67 -8.89 -9.77
N ILE A 31 -21.92 -9.87 -8.90
CA ILE A 31 -23.03 -10.82 -9.07
C ILE A 31 -24.40 -10.15 -8.91
N ILE A 32 -24.55 -9.29 -7.90
CA ILE A 32 -25.85 -8.69 -7.57
C ILE A 32 -26.22 -7.59 -8.57
N THR A 33 -25.27 -6.73 -8.94
CA THR A 33 -25.54 -5.55 -9.76
C THR A 33 -25.32 -5.79 -11.25
N GLY A 34 -24.70 -6.91 -11.64
CA GLY A 34 -24.29 -7.17 -13.02
C GLY A 34 -23.23 -6.20 -13.54
N THR A 35 -22.58 -5.43 -12.66
CA THR A 35 -21.58 -4.42 -13.00
C THR A 35 -20.38 -4.48 -12.07
N TYR A 36 -19.19 -4.13 -12.56
CA TYR A 36 -18.00 -4.03 -11.74
C TYR A 36 -18.00 -2.78 -10.84
N ASN A 37 -17.21 -2.80 -9.77
CA ASN A 37 -16.93 -1.65 -8.91
C ASN A 37 -15.49 -1.14 -9.07
N GLY A 38 -15.07 -0.19 -8.23
CA GLY A 38 -13.69 0.29 -8.23
C GLY A 38 -13.38 1.16 -9.44
N ASP A 39 -12.23 0.90 -10.07
CA ASP A 39 -11.82 1.63 -11.26
C ASP A 39 -12.68 1.28 -12.49
N PHE A 40 -13.43 0.18 -12.48
CA PHE A 40 -14.36 -0.23 -13.54
C PHE A 40 -15.82 -0.08 -13.10
N ILE A 41 -16.11 0.86 -12.20
CA ILE A 41 -17.46 1.13 -11.73
C ILE A 41 -18.44 1.31 -12.91
N GLY A 42 -19.54 0.57 -12.90
CA GLY A 42 -20.59 0.64 -13.94
C GLY A 42 -20.29 -0.13 -15.22
N PHE A 43 -19.11 -0.75 -15.37
CA PHE A 43 -18.83 -1.61 -16.53
C PHE A 43 -19.64 -2.91 -16.39
N PRO A 44 -20.33 -3.37 -17.45
CA PRO A 44 -21.12 -4.61 -17.39
C PRO A 44 -20.22 -5.83 -17.18
N VAL A 45 -20.79 -6.84 -16.52
CA VAL A 45 -20.17 -8.15 -16.32
C VAL A 45 -20.66 -9.09 -17.41
N HIS A 46 -19.76 -9.59 -18.25
CA HIS A 46 -20.06 -10.62 -19.25
C HIS A 46 -19.47 -11.98 -18.89
N LEU A 47 -18.56 -12.04 -17.91
CA LEU A 47 -18.05 -13.30 -17.37
C LEU A 47 -19.15 -14.15 -16.73
N SER A 48 -19.04 -15.46 -16.91
CA SER A 48 -19.89 -16.42 -16.20
C SER A 48 -19.59 -16.43 -14.70
N ASN A 49 -20.59 -16.78 -13.88
CA ASN A 49 -20.42 -16.93 -12.43
C ASN A 49 -19.28 -17.88 -12.05
N PHE A 50 -19.02 -18.89 -12.90
CA PHE A 50 -17.89 -19.80 -12.74
C PHE A 50 -16.54 -19.08 -12.85
N LEU A 51 -16.34 -18.27 -13.90
CA LEU A 51 -15.11 -17.51 -14.08
C LEU A 51 -14.93 -16.42 -13.01
N LEU A 52 -16.02 -15.77 -12.59
CA LEU A 52 -15.98 -14.84 -11.46
C LEU A 52 -15.56 -15.53 -10.15
N SER A 53 -16.06 -16.74 -9.90
CA SER A 53 -15.69 -17.54 -8.72
C SER A 53 -14.21 -17.92 -8.75
N ILE A 54 -13.69 -18.33 -9.91
CA ILE A 54 -12.27 -18.60 -10.11
C ILE A 54 -11.44 -17.35 -9.84
N ASN A 55 -11.83 -16.20 -10.40
CA ASN A 55 -11.12 -14.95 -10.20
C ASN A 55 -11.10 -14.53 -8.71
N LEU A 56 -12.19 -14.76 -7.97
CA LEU A 56 -12.23 -14.53 -6.53
C LEU A 56 -11.21 -15.41 -5.80
N ILE A 57 -11.18 -16.72 -6.07
CA ILE A 57 -10.24 -17.64 -5.42
C ILE A 57 -8.80 -17.18 -5.67
N ILE A 58 -8.46 -16.87 -6.92
CA ILE A 58 -7.12 -16.41 -7.29
C ILE A 58 -6.79 -15.07 -6.61
N SER A 59 -7.77 -14.16 -6.49
CA SER A 59 -7.62 -12.87 -5.79
C SER A 59 -7.36 -13.02 -4.28
N LEU A 60 -7.77 -14.13 -3.67
CA LEU A 60 -7.55 -14.42 -2.25
C LEU A 60 -6.20 -15.09 -1.94
N ILE A 61 -5.53 -15.67 -2.96
CA ILE A 61 -4.23 -16.36 -2.80
C ILE A 61 -3.16 -15.41 -2.24
N PRO A 62 -2.95 -14.18 -2.74
CA PRO A 62 -1.89 -13.30 -2.23
C PRO A 62 -2.05 -12.97 -0.73
N PHE A 63 -3.29 -12.77 -0.26
CA PHE A 63 -3.58 -12.51 1.16
C PHE A 63 -3.30 -13.72 2.04
N SER A 64 -3.67 -14.91 1.56
CA SER A 64 -3.36 -16.18 2.25
C SER A 64 -1.86 -16.41 2.33
N PHE A 65 -1.13 -16.08 1.26
CA PHE A 65 0.31 -16.23 1.18
C PHE A 65 1.05 -15.26 2.12
N ILE A 66 0.69 -13.98 2.15
CA ILE A 66 1.35 -13.05 3.09
C ILE A 66 1.03 -13.38 4.56
N TRP A 67 -0.17 -13.89 4.84
CA TRP A 67 -0.49 -14.42 6.16
C TRP A 67 0.39 -15.61 6.54
N TYR A 68 0.67 -16.50 5.58
CA TYR A 68 1.60 -17.61 5.78
C TYR A 68 3.02 -17.13 6.10
N ILE A 69 3.53 -16.14 5.36
CA ILE A 69 4.84 -15.50 5.64
C ILE A 69 4.85 -14.90 7.04
N TYR A 70 3.83 -14.11 7.40
CA TYR A 70 3.71 -13.50 8.72
C TYR A 70 3.77 -14.58 9.83
N LYS A 71 2.98 -15.65 9.73
CA LYS A 71 2.99 -16.75 10.70
C LYS A 71 4.38 -17.39 10.80
N LYS A 72 5.06 -17.64 9.68
CA LYS A 72 6.42 -18.19 9.66
C LYS A 72 7.41 -17.30 10.42
N PHE A 73 7.36 -15.99 10.24
CA PHE A 73 8.24 -15.05 10.94
C PHE A 73 7.87 -14.83 12.41
N LYS A 74 6.57 -14.88 12.75
CA LYS A 74 6.09 -14.77 14.14
C LYS A 74 6.51 -15.96 15.00
N LYS A 75 6.55 -17.18 14.43
CA LYS A 75 7.03 -18.39 15.12
C LYS A 75 8.53 -18.35 15.47
N LYS A 76 9.34 -17.61 14.69
CA LYS A 76 10.79 -17.57 14.88
C LYS A 76 11.15 -16.57 15.98
N LYS A 77 12.13 -16.91 16.83
CA LYS A 77 12.75 -15.96 17.77
C LYS A 77 13.24 -14.73 17.00
N VAL A 78 12.95 -13.54 17.51
CA VAL A 78 13.28 -12.28 16.82
C VAL A 78 14.76 -11.97 17.01
N ASN A 79 15.51 -11.90 15.91
CA ASN A 79 16.92 -11.51 15.92
C ASN A 79 17.02 -9.98 15.90
N LYS A 80 16.76 -9.35 17.06
CA LYS A 80 16.85 -7.90 17.23
C LYS A 80 18.31 -7.49 17.46
N THR A 81 19.01 -7.13 16.39
CA THR A 81 20.45 -6.86 16.44
C THR A 81 20.78 -5.37 16.45
N ILE A 82 20.00 -4.55 15.73
CA ILE A 82 20.26 -3.11 15.58
C ILE A 82 19.43 -2.35 16.62
N PRO A 83 20.05 -1.77 17.67
CA PRO A 83 19.31 -0.97 18.62
C PRO A 83 18.81 0.31 17.94
N ILE A 84 17.55 0.63 18.20
CA ILE A 84 16.92 1.86 17.71
C ILE A 84 16.72 2.81 18.88
N ASN A 85 17.20 4.04 18.72
CA ASN A 85 16.85 5.16 19.58
C ASN A 85 15.56 5.82 19.05
N LEU A 86 14.46 5.72 19.80
CA LEU A 86 13.17 6.31 19.39
C LEU A 86 13.22 7.84 19.28
N LYS A 87 14.08 8.52 20.05
CA LYS A 87 14.27 9.98 19.92
C LYS A 87 14.93 10.33 18.57
N PHE A 88 15.87 9.49 18.11
CA PHE A 88 16.48 9.66 16.79
C PHE A 88 15.47 9.42 15.66
N ILE A 89 14.66 8.36 15.75
CA ILE A 89 13.59 8.10 14.77
C ILE A 89 12.56 9.23 14.74
N GLU A 90 12.24 9.80 15.90
CA GLU A 90 11.37 10.97 16.01
C GLU A 90 11.98 12.21 15.35
N ALA A 91 13.26 12.50 15.60
CA ALA A 91 13.97 13.60 14.94
C ALA A 91 13.97 13.43 13.41
N LEU A 92 14.25 12.21 12.92
CA LEU A 92 14.14 11.90 11.49
C LEU A 92 12.72 12.11 10.97
N PHE A 93 11.70 11.67 11.70
CA PHE A 93 10.31 11.87 11.31
C PHE A 93 9.98 13.36 11.13
N TYR A 94 10.32 14.22 12.10
CA TYR A 94 10.05 15.66 11.98
C TYR A 94 10.85 16.30 10.86
N LEU A 95 12.14 15.94 10.71
CA LEU A 95 12.99 16.45 9.64
C LEU A 95 12.42 16.11 8.25
N PHE A 96 12.08 14.84 8.01
CA PHE A 96 11.51 14.42 6.74
C PHE A 96 10.08 14.92 6.53
N PHE A 97 9.30 15.11 7.59
CA PHE A 97 7.98 15.71 7.52
C PHE A 97 8.06 17.16 7.02
N ILE A 98 8.90 17.99 7.66
CA ILE A 98 9.11 19.39 7.26
C ILE A 98 9.64 19.45 5.83
N TRP A 99 10.64 18.63 5.51
CA TRP A 99 11.20 18.56 4.16
C TRP A 99 10.15 18.19 3.10
N GLN A 100 9.36 17.13 3.31
CA GLN A 100 8.33 16.73 2.35
C GLN A 100 7.25 17.80 2.22
N LEU A 101 6.82 18.42 3.32
CA LEU A 101 5.85 19.50 3.29
C LEU A 101 6.36 20.69 2.46
N PHE A 102 7.61 21.10 2.69
CA PHE A 102 8.28 22.15 1.92
C PHE A 102 8.33 21.82 0.42
N MET A 103 8.72 20.59 0.06
CA MET A 103 8.82 20.13 -1.33
C MET A 103 7.45 20.06 -2.03
N ILE A 104 6.39 19.70 -1.30
CA ILE A 104 5.02 19.71 -1.82
C ILE A 104 4.54 21.14 -2.06
N LEU A 105 4.76 22.05 -1.10
CA LEU A 105 4.24 23.42 -1.18
C LEU A 105 4.92 24.23 -2.30
N LEU A 106 6.24 24.10 -2.45
CA LEU A 106 6.98 24.87 -3.46
C LEU A 106 6.97 24.24 -4.85
N PHE A 107 7.13 22.92 -4.93
CA PHE A 107 7.39 22.23 -6.20
C PHE A 107 6.35 21.16 -6.52
N LYS A 108 5.30 21.02 -5.71
CA LYS A 108 4.24 19.99 -5.86
C LYS A 108 4.78 18.56 -5.87
N VAL A 109 5.96 18.31 -5.28
CA VAL A 109 6.60 16.98 -5.25
C VAL A 109 5.70 15.99 -4.53
N GLY A 110 5.30 14.92 -5.23
CA GLY A 110 4.48 13.86 -4.65
C GLY A 110 3.03 14.27 -4.38
N LYS A 111 2.58 15.45 -4.86
CA LYS A 111 1.16 15.77 -4.92
C LYS A 111 0.50 14.87 -5.97
N MET A 112 -0.56 14.18 -5.59
CA MET A 112 -1.24 13.27 -6.50
C MET A 112 -2.13 14.04 -7.48
N GLY A 113 -2.13 13.63 -8.75
CA GLY A 113 -2.94 14.26 -9.80
C GLY A 113 -2.37 15.58 -10.32
N SER A 114 -1.16 15.97 -9.92
CA SER A 114 -0.40 17.02 -10.59
C SER A 114 0.54 16.42 -11.65
N ASP A 115 0.97 17.26 -12.57
CA ASP A 115 2.02 16.92 -13.53
C ASP A 115 3.35 16.59 -12.85
N VAL A 116 4.30 16.09 -13.64
CA VAL A 116 5.67 15.83 -13.18
C VAL A 116 6.24 17.09 -12.57
N TYR A 117 6.71 16.99 -11.32
CA TYR A 117 7.25 18.13 -10.59
C TYR A 117 8.46 18.72 -11.32
N THR A 118 8.59 20.04 -11.28
CA THR A 118 9.75 20.77 -11.76
C THR A 118 10.48 21.37 -10.57
N ALA A 119 11.70 20.92 -10.33
CA ALA A 119 12.56 21.42 -9.26
C ALA A 119 13.94 21.77 -9.81
N PRO A 120 14.66 22.72 -9.18
CA PRO A 120 16.03 23.05 -9.55
C PRO A 120 16.91 21.79 -9.67
N PRO A 121 17.83 21.71 -10.67
CA PRO A 121 18.65 20.53 -10.90
C PRO A 121 19.44 20.07 -9.67
N PHE A 122 19.94 21.01 -8.86
CA PHE A 122 20.69 20.70 -7.63
C PHE A 122 19.81 20.10 -6.52
N LEU A 123 18.51 20.43 -6.48
CA LEU A 123 17.58 19.86 -5.50
C LEU A 123 17.10 18.48 -5.92
N THR A 124 17.02 18.20 -7.22
CA THR A 124 16.45 16.96 -7.77
C THR A 124 17.04 15.68 -7.17
N PRO A 125 18.38 15.54 -7.04
CA PRO A 125 18.99 14.39 -6.36
C PRO A 125 18.56 14.26 -4.89
N LEU A 126 18.48 15.38 -4.16
CA LEU A 126 18.05 15.39 -2.76
C LEU A 126 16.59 14.94 -2.61
N ILE A 127 15.68 15.42 -3.47
CA ILE A 127 14.27 14.96 -3.42
C ILE A 127 14.20 13.47 -3.77
N GLN A 128 14.99 12.98 -4.72
CA GLN A 128 15.00 11.56 -5.07
C GLN A 128 15.46 10.69 -3.89
N ILE A 129 16.56 11.05 -3.20
CA ILE A 129 17.07 10.31 -2.04
C ILE A 129 16.05 10.33 -0.90
N THR A 130 15.57 11.51 -0.54
CA THR A 130 14.67 11.71 0.61
C THR A 130 13.30 11.07 0.41
N ASN A 131 12.77 11.05 -0.82
CA ASN A 131 11.51 10.36 -1.15
C ASN A 131 11.59 8.84 -0.98
N ARG A 132 12.79 8.24 -0.89
CA ARG A 132 12.95 6.81 -0.56
C ARG A 132 12.81 6.50 0.92
N ILE A 133 12.81 7.54 1.77
CA ILE A 133 12.55 7.38 3.20
C ILE A 133 11.07 7.58 3.44
N SER A 134 10.36 6.46 3.60
CA SER A 134 8.93 6.48 3.81
C SER A 134 8.56 6.99 5.21
N LEU A 135 7.87 8.14 5.24
CA LEU A 135 7.23 8.65 6.46
C LEU A 135 6.15 7.71 6.99
N THR A 136 5.51 6.89 6.16
CA THR A 136 4.54 5.90 6.63
C THR A 136 5.21 4.81 7.45
N PHE A 137 6.43 4.39 7.08
CA PHE A 137 7.23 3.47 7.88
C PHE A 137 7.62 4.08 9.24
N LEU A 138 8.18 5.30 9.23
CA LEU A 138 8.55 6.00 10.46
C LEU A 138 7.34 6.23 11.38
N TYR A 139 6.20 6.62 10.80
CA TYR A 139 4.93 6.74 11.50
C TYR A 139 4.51 5.43 12.17
N ALA A 140 4.57 4.30 11.46
CA ALA A 140 4.23 2.99 12.02
C ALA A 140 5.16 2.61 13.19
N VAL A 141 6.47 2.84 13.05
CA VAL A 141 7.45 2.59 14.11
C VAL A 141 7.14 3.44 15.35
N LEU A 142 6.96 4.75 15.20
CA LEU A 142 6.70 5.66 16.32
C LEU A 142 5.34 5.37 16.97
N SER A 143 4.30 5.12 16.16
CA SER A 143 2.94 4.89 16.65
C SER A 143 2.80 3.60 17.43
N LEU A 144 3.38 2.50 16.93
CA LEU A 144 3.29 1.20 17.58
C LEU A 144 4.30 1.03 18.72
N SER A 145 5.34 1.88 18.79
CA SER A 145 6.32 1.87 19.89
C SER A 145 5.99 2.88 21.00
N SER A 146 5.25 3.95 20.70
CA SER A 146 4.89 4.99 21.69
C SER A 146 3.75 4.55 22.60
N LYS A 147 4.01 4.59 23.92
CA LYS A 147 2.99 4.47 24.97
C LYS A 147 2.28 5.80 25.28
N ASN A 148 2.82 6.93 24.82
CA ASN A 148 2.23 8.24 25.07
C ASN A 148 1.14 8.53 24.01
N ASN A 149 -0.11 8.62 24.46
CA ASN A 149 -1.27 8.86 23.60
C ASN A 149 -1.28 10.27 22.98
N ILE A 150 -0.89 11.30 23.73
CA ILE A 150 -0.82 12.69 23.22
C ILE A 150 0.17 12.76 22.06
N LYS A 151 1.35 12.16 22.23
CA LYS A 151 2.35 12.07 21.17
C LYS A 151 1.85 11.32 19.95
N TYR A 152 1.15 10.21 20.15
CA TYR A 152 0.54 9.46 19.05
C TYR A 152 -0.48 10.31 18.28
N ILE A 153 -1.34 11.04 18.99
CA ILE A 153 -2.33 11.95 18.39
C ILE A 153 -1.62 13.03 17.58
N PHE A 154 -0.58 13.65 18.14
CA PHE A 154 0.20 14.69 17.45
C PHE A 154 0.85 14.18 16.16
N ILE A 155 1.58 13.05 16.21
CA ILE A 155 2.20 12.47 15.01
C ILE A 155 1.13 12.05 13.99
N THR A 156 -0.01 11.54 14.44
CA THR A 156 -1.14 11.20 13.55
C THR A 156 -1.72 12.45 12.88
N PHE A 157 -1.87 13.55 13.61
CA PHE A 157 -2.29 14.84 13.06
C PHE A 157 -1.32 15.33 11.98
N LEU A 158 0.00 15.23 12.21
CA LEU A 158 1.00 15.57 11.18
C LEU A 158 0.84 14.69 9.93
N MET A 159 0.61 13.38 10.09
CA MET A 159 0.37 12.49 8.95
C MET A 159 -0.93 12.82 8.18
N ILE A 160 -1.99 13.26 8.88
CA ILE A 160 -3.22 13.76 8.24
C ILE A 160 -2.89 15.00 7.41
N LEU A 161 -2.17 15.98 7.99
CA LEU A 161 -1.78 17.20 7.31
C LEU A 161 -0.97 16.89 6.04
N LEU A 162 0.03 16.00 6.13
CA LEU A 162 0.81 15.58 4.97
C LEU A 162 -0.06 14.92 3.89
N SER A 163 -1.03 14.09 4.30
CA SER A 163 -1.93 13.39 3.37
C SER A 163 -2.83 14.35 2.62
N LEU A 164 -3.33 15.39 3.31
CA LEU A 164 -4.07 16.50 2.71
C LEU A 164 -3.19 17.28 1.74
N SER A 165 -1.97 17.65 2.12
CA SER A 165 -1.03 18.36 1.23
C SER A 165 -0.71 17.56 -0.04
N LYS A 166 -0.62 16.22 0.06
CA LYS A 166 -0.44 15.33 -1.10
C LYS A 166 -1.71 15.06 -1.90
N ALA A 167 -2.88 15.52 -1.44
CA ALA A 167 -4.18 15.18 -2.00
C ALA A 167 -4.39 13.65 -2.15
N SER A 168 -4.00 12.88 -1.14
CA SER A 168 -3.97 11.42 -1.15
C SER A 168 -4.88 10.81 -0.08
N LEU A 169 -5.81 9.93 -0.50
CA LEU A 169 -6.59 9.09 0.43
C LEU A 169 -5.80 7.91 0.98
N GLY A 170 -4.70 7.51 0.32
CA GLY A 170 -3.87 6.39 0.78
C GLY A 170 -3.21 6.65 2.13
N GLY A 171 -2.89 7.91 2.46
CA GLY A 171 -2.36 8.28 3.77
C GLY A 171 -3.38 8.09 4.89
N PHE A 172 -4.65 8.47 4.67
CA PHE A 172 -5.75 8.23 5.60
C PHE A 172 -6.02 6.74 5.80
N LEU A 173 -5.95 5.94 4.73
CA LEU A 173 -6.04 4.49 4.82
C LEU A 173 -4.93 3.95 5.74
N PHE A 174 -3.66 4.31 5.49
CA PHE A 174 -2.53 3.82 6.28
C PHE A 174 -2.64 4.21 7.77
N ILE A 175 -3.06 5.44 8.07
CA ILE A 175 -3.34 5.89 9.44
C ILE A 175 -4.40 5.00 10.10
N SER A 176 -5.49 4.72 9.39
CA SER A 176 -6.57 3.86 9.87
C SER A 176 -6.09 2.44 10.14
N LEU A 177 -5.21 1.89 9.30
CA LEU A 177 -4.63 0.56 9.51
C LEU A 177 -3.69 0.52 10.73
N VAL A 178 -2.89 1.56 10.97
CA VAL A 178 -2.07 1.68 12.20
C VAL A 178 -2.96 1.76 13.43
N ALA A 179 -4.02 2.57 13.38
CA ALA A 179 -5.00 2.67 14.46
C ALA A 179 -5.68 1.33 14.74
N LEU A 180 -6.07 0.59 13.69
CA LEU A 180 -6.65 -0.75 13.81
C LEU A 180 -5.73 -1.72 14.57
N ILE A 181 -4.42 -1.68 14.29
CA ILE A 181 -3.45 -2.52 15.01
C ILE A 181 -3.30 -2.06 16.46
N LYS A 182 -3.13 -0.76 16.68
CA LYS A 182 -2.83 -0.18 18.00
C LYS A 182 -4.00 -0.29 18.98
N TYR A 183 -5.23 -0.04 18.51
CA TYR A 183 -6.44 0.04 19.33
C TYR A 183 -7.43 -1.08 19.05
N TYR A 184 -6.94 -2.22 18.57
CA TYR A 184 -7.76 -3.37 18.19
C TYR A 184 -8.76 -3.79 19.28
N ASP A 185 -8.29 -4.00 20.50
CA ASP A 185 -9.15 -4.47 21.60
C ASP A 185 -10.22 -3.42 21.95
N LEU A 186 -9.91 -2.12 21.85
CA LEU A 186 -10.89 -1.05 22.03
C LEU A 186 -11.96 -1.10 20.94
N PHE A 187 -11.57 -1.23 19.66
CA PHE A 187 -12.53 -1.31 18.55
C PHE A 187 -13.43 -2.54 18.66
N ILE A 188 -12.88 -3.71 18.95
CA ILE A 188 -13.65 -4.94 19.07
C ILE A 188 -14.59 -4.88 20.28
N ASN A 189 -14.12 -4.38 21.43
CA ASN A 189 -14.97 -4.24 22.61
C ASN A 189 -16.08 -3.22 22.39
N PHE A 190 -15.79 -2.09 21.72
CA PHE A 190 -16.79 -1.12 21.31
C PHE A 190 -17.83 -1.76 20.38
N ALA A 191 -17.40 -2.48 19.36
CA ALA A 191 -18.30 -3.08 18.38
C ALA A 191 -19.21 -4.16 18.99
N LYS A 192 -18.68 -4.95 19.94
CA LYS A 192 -19.47 -5.96 20.67
C LYS A 192 -20.52 -5.35 21.58
N LYS A 193 -20.17 -4.26 22.28
CA LYS A 193 -21.07 -3.58 23.22
C LYS A 193 -22.11 -2.72 22.51
N ASN A 194 -21.74 -2.07 21.40
CA ASN A 194 -22.54 -1.03 20.75
C ASN A 194 -22.95 -1.40 19.32
N LYS A 195 -23.66 -2.52 19.14
CA LYS A 195 -24.06 -3.03 17.81
C LYS A 195 -24.87 -2.01 16.99
N LEU A 196 -25.81 -1.29 17.65
CA LEU A 196 -26.61 -0.26 16.99
C LEU A 196 -25.74 0.89 16.49
N ALA A 197 -24.78 1.37 17.31
CA ALA A 197 -23.86 2.43 16.90
C ALA A 197 -23.00 2.00 15.71
N VAL A 198 -22.52 0.74 15.69
CA VAL A 198 -21.79 0.19 14.54
C VAL A 198 -22.66 0.18 13.29
N PHE A 199 -23.91 -0.26 13.39
CA PHE A 199 -24.85 -0.24 12.26
C PHE A 199 -25.08 1.18 11.72
N LEU A 200 -25.28 2.17 12.61
CA LEU A 200 -25.42 3.58 12.24
C LEU A 200 -24.15 4.12 11.57
N ILE A 201 -22.97 3.77 12.07
CA ILE A 201 -21.69 4.14 11.43
C ILE A 201 -21.61 3.56 10.01
N PHE A 202 -22.03 2.31 9.80
CA PHE A 202 -22.07 1.70 8.47
C PHE A 202 -23.04 2.42 7.52
N LEU A 203 -24.20 2.88 8.00
CA LEU A 203 -25.15 3.64 7.19
C LEU A 203 -24.61 5.02 6.77
N ILE A 204 -23.84 5.68 7.64
CA ILE A 204 -23.28 7.02 7.36
C ILE A 204 -21.93 6.92 6.63
N PHE A 205 -21.28 5.75 6.61
CA PHE A 205 -19.99 5.54 5.97
C PHE A 205 -19.92 6.05 4.51
N PRO A 206 -20.92 5.82 3.64
CA PRO A 206 -20.92 6.37 2.29
C PRO A 206 -20.77 7.88 2.22
N PHE A 207 -21.44 8.62 3.12
CA PHE A 207 -21.34 10.07 3.21
C PHE A 207 -19.91 10.54 3.56
N PHE A 208 -19.25 9.84 4.49
CA PHE A 208 -17.84 10.11 4.80
C PHE A 208 -16.91 9.85 3.60
N VAL A 209 -17.13 8.76 2.86
CA VAL A 209 -16.34 8.44 1.67
C VAL A 209 -16.53 9.51 0.60
N GLU A 210 -17.76 9.91 0.33
CA GLU A 210 -18.09 10.97 -0.62
C GLU A 210 -17.39 12.28 -0.24
N THR A 211 -17.53 12.71 1.02
CA THR A 211 -16.90 13.93 1.55
C THR A 211 -15.37 13.87 1.37
N ALA A 212 -14.75 12.72 1.65
CA ALA A 212 -13.31 12.54 1.48
C ALA A 212 -12.88 12.65 0.00
N TYR A 213 -13.68 12.12 -0.93
CA TYR A 213 -13.42 12.25 -2.37
C TYR A 213 -13.66 13.67 -2.89
N GLN A 214 -14.66 14.39 -2.37
CA GLN A 214 -14.89 15.81 -2.65
C GLN A 214 -13.70 16.66 -2.23
N ILE A 215 -13.25 16.51 -0.97
CA ILE A 215 -12.06 17.20 -0.45
C ILE A 215 -10.84 16.88 -1.32
N ARG A 216 -10.62 15.59 -1.64
CA ARG A 216 -9.55 15.17 -2.54
C ARG A 216 -9.63 15.85 -3.91
N SER A 217 -10.81 15.91 -4.53
CA SER A 217 -10.95 16.50 -5.85
C SER A 217 -10.68 18.01 -5.84
N ASN A 218 -11.18 18.71 -4.82
CA ASN A 218 -10.94 20.13 -4.62
C ASN A 218 -9.43 20.41 -4.44
N LEU A 219 -8.73 19.58 -3.67
CA LEU A 219 -7.27 19.71 -3.50
C LEU A 219 -6.46 19.46 -4.78
N ARG A 220 -7.04 18.72 -5.74
CA ARG A 220 -6.45 18.44 -7.06
C ARG A 220 -6.84 19.44 -8.14
N GLY A 221 -7.88 20.24 -7.92
CA GLY A 221 -8.39 21.18 -8.92
C GLY A 221 -9.12 20.50 -10.09
N THR A 222 -9.55 19.25 -9.93
CA THR A 222 -10.18 18.45 -11.01
C THR A 222 -11.69 18.62 -11.12
N GLY A 223 -12.32 19.37 -10.20
CA GLY A 223 -13.78 19.45 -10.08
C GLY A 223 -14.38 18.14 -9.54
N PHE A 224 -15.48 18.22 -8.80
CA PHE A 224 -16.18 17.02 -8.32
C PHE A 224 -17.51 16.88 -9.06
N ASP A 225 -17.58 15.85 -9.91
CA ASP A 225 -18.73 15.61 -10.76
C ASP A 225 -19.93 15.11 -9.92
N ALA A 226 -21.02 15.89 -9.91
CA ALA A 226 -22.13 15.68 -9.00
C ALA A 226 -22.96 14.44 -9.33
N GLU A 227 -22.97 14.00 -10.60
CA GLU A 227 -23.70 12.82 -11.04
C GLU A 227 -23.08 11.51 -10.52
N ASN A 228 -21.78 11.52 -10.20
CA ASN A 228 -21.04 10.34 -9.71
C ASN A 228 -21.04 10.18 -8.17
N ARG A 229 -21.77 11.02 -7.44
CA ARG A 229 -21.80 11.06 -5.95
C ARG A 229 -22.10 9.71 -5.30
N ASN A 230 -23.13 9.03 -5.78
CA ASN A 230 -23.64 7.79 -5.18
C ASN A 230 -22.73 6.57 -5.44
N LEU A 231 -21.71 6.71 -6.28
CA LEU A 231 -20.82 5.61 -6.67
C LEU A 231 -19.48 5.59 -5.93
N MET A 232 -19.15 6.63 -5.14
CA MET A 232 -17.82 6.80 -4.52
C MET A 232 -17.45 5.69 -3.53
N THR A 233 -18.42 5.14 -2.81
CA THR A 233 -18.20 3.99 -1.93
C THR A 233 -17.84 2.75 -2.74
N GLY A 234 -18.52 2.51 -3.87
CA GLY A 234 -18.17 1.44 -4.81
C GLY A 234 -16.79 1.62 -5.42
N VAL A 235 -16.40 2.86 -5.74
CA VAL A 235 -15.05 3.21 -6.21
C VAL A 235 -14.00 2.91 -5.13
N LEU A 236 -14.25 3.31 -3.87
CA LEU A 236 -13.32 3.04 -2.78
C LEU A 236 -13.13 1.54 -2.54
N VAL A 237 -14.24 0.81 -2.35
CA VAL A 237 -14.21 -0.63 -2.06
C VAL A 237 -13.52 -1.39 -3.18
N GLY A 238 -13.85 -1.09 -4.44
CA GLY A 238 -13.21 -1.73 -5.57
C GLY A 238 -11.75 -1.31 -5.79
N ARG A 239 -11.28 -0.17 -5.27
CA ARG A 239 -9.84 0.18 -5.25
C ARG A 239 -9.08 -0.47 -4.10
N LEU A 240 -9.78 -0.89 -3.04
CA LEU A 240 -9.23 -1.69 -1.96
C LEU A 240 -9.30 -3.20 -2.25
N SER A 241 -9.63 -3.54 -3.50
CA SER A 241 -9.79 -4.88 -4.01
C SER A 241 -9.07 -4.98 -5.35
N SER A 242 -8.33 -6.06 -5.57
CA SER A 242 -7.78 -6.34 -6.90
C SER A 242 -8.72 -7.18 -7.76
N PHE A 243 -9.87 -7.61 -7.22
CA PHE A 243 -10.86 -8.41 -7.94
C PHE A 243 -11.38 -7.75 -9.23
N PRO A 244 -11.92 -6.51 -9.21
CA PRO A 244 -12.52 -5.94 -10.42
C PRO A 244 -11.47 -5.75 -11.52
N ASN A 245 -10.26 -5.33 -11.16
CA ASN A 245 -9.19 -5.09 -12.12
C ASN A 245 -8.63 -6.40 -12.71
N SER A 246 -8.53 -7.47 -11.92
CA SER A 246 -8.12 -8.78 -12.42
C SER A 246 -9.22 -9.48 -13.23
N ALA A 247 -10.50 -9.21 -12.96
CA ALA A 247 -11.59 -9.72 -13.78
C ALA A 247 -11.51 -9.21 -15.23
N GLN A 248 -11.05 -7.97 -15.43
CA GLN A 248 -10.91 -7.39 -16.78
C GLN A 248 -9.93 -8.16 -17.68
N LEU A 249 -8.93 -8.83 -17.09
CA LEU A 249 -8.03 -9.72 -17.84
C LEU A 249 -8.78 -10.84 -18.55
N PHE A 250 -9.88 -11.31 -17.96
CA PHE A 250 -10.73 -12.36 -18.49
C PHE A 250 -11.88 -11.82 -19.35
N GLU A 251 -12.38 -10.61 -19.06
CA GLU A 251 -13.39 -9.94 -19.89
C GLU A 251 -12.83 -9.59 -21.28
N GLN A 252 -11.60 -9.10 -21.35
CA GLN A 252 -11.01 -8.55 -22.57
C GLN A 252 -9.65 -9.20 -22.93
N PRO A 253 -9.57 -10.55 -23.03
CA PRO A 253 -8.30 -11.25 -23.16
C PRO A 253 -7.52 -10.82 -24.40
N GLY A 254 -8.19 -10.48 -25.50
CA GLY A 254 -7.55 -10.04 -26.74
C GLY A 254 -6.70 -8.78 -26.57
N ILE A 255 -7.18 -7.77 -25.82
CA ILE A 255 -6.44 -6.51 -25.58
C ILE A 255 -5.17 -6.82 -24.78
N PHE A 256 -5.28 -7.64 -23.74
CA PHE A 256 -4.12 -8.01 -22.94
C PHE A 256 -3.14 -8.87 -23.73
N LEU A 257 -3.59 -9.87 -24.50
CA LEU A 257 -2.71 -10.71 -25.32
C LEU A 257 -1.94 -9.90 -26.38
N ILE A 258 -2.56 -8.88 -26.98
CA ILE A 258 -1.88 -7.97 -27.90
C ILE A 258 -0.84 -7.14 -27.15
N GLY A 259 -1.23 -6.48 -26.06
CA GLY A 259 -0.32 -5.62 -25.30
C GLY A 259 0.83 -6.37 -24.61
N LEU A 260 0.69 -7.69 -24.36
CA LEU A 260 1.78 -8.53 -23.86
C LEU A 260 2.97 -8.57 -24.80
N LYS A 261 2.80 -8.33 -26.11
CA LYS A 261 3.92 -8.27 -27.07
C LYS A 261 4.92 -7.18 -26.69
N ASP A 262 4.43 -6.05 -26.21
CA ASP A 262 5.25 -4.88 -25.84
C ASP A 262 5.78 -4.94 -24.40
N ILE A 263 5.31 -5.90 -23.59
CA ILE A 263 5.85 -6.14 -22.26
C ILE A 263 7.22 -6.83 -22.37
N GLU A 264 8.21 -6.19 -21.76
CA GLU A 264 9.58 -6.69 -21.67
C GLU A 264 9.70 -7.90 -20.72
N PRO A 265 10.58 -8.88 -20.97
CA PRO A 265 10.70 -10.08 -20.13
C PRO A 265 11.01 -9.81 -18.65
N PHE A 266 11.76 -8.75 -18.35
CA PHE A 266 12.15 -8.35 -16.98
C PHE A 266 11.35 -7.14 -16.47
N TYR A 267 10.14 -6.90 -16.98
CA TYR A 267 9.38 -5.69 -16.66
C TYR A 267 9.18 -5.48 -15.16
N PHE A 268 8.92 -6.55 -14.40
CA PHE A 268 8.67 -6.46 -12.95
C PHE A 268 9.94 -5.99 -12.22
N GLN A 269 11.09 -6.60 -12.55
CA GLN A 269 12.37 -6.23 -11.94
C GLN A 269 12.79 -4.83 -12.38
N LYS A 270 12.65 -4.50 -13.66
CA LYS A 270 12.91 -3.14 -14.19
C LYS A 270 12.05 -2.10 -13.50
N GLN A 271 10.75 -2.37 -13.34
CA GLN A 271 9.85 -1.50 -12.60
C GLN A 271 10.38 -1.36 -11.18
N ALA A 272 10.49 -2.45 -10.40
CA ALA A 272 11.04 -2.44 -9.03
C ALA A 272 12.35 -1.63 -8.88
N PHE A 273 13.32 -1.81 -9.78
CA PHE A 273 14.57 -1.04 -9.80
C PHE A 273 14.35 0.43 -10.16
N GLY A 274 13.52 0.73 -11.15
CA GLY A 274 13.17 2.10 -11.55
C GLY A 274 12.48 2.89 -10.44
N GLY A 275 11.63 2.22 -9.65
CA GLY A 275 11.02 2.79 -8.44
C GLY A 275 12.04 3.17 -7.35
N LEU A 276 13.19 2.49 -7.30
CA LEU A 276 14.25 2.76 -6.32
C LEU A 276 15.31 3.73 -6.83
N ILE A 277 15.74 3.61 -8.08
CA ILE A 277 16.90 4.34 -8.61
C ILE A 277 16.43 5.54 -9.42
N SER A 278 15.74 5.31 -10.55
CA SER A 278 15.32 6.38 -11.45
C SER A 278 14.21 5.92 -12.39
N GLY A 279 13.30 6.83 -12.74
CA GLY A 279 12.25 6.59 -13.73
C GLY A 279 12.79 6.16 -15.10
N LYS A 280 14.07 6.43 -15.40
CA LYS A 280 14.75 5.99 -16.63
C LYS A 280 14.85 4.47 -16.78
N PHE A 281 14.74 3.71 -15.68
CA PHE A 281 14.79 2.25 -15.70
C PHE A 281 13.40 1.59 -15.69
N LEU A 282 12.32 2.40 -15.70
CA LEU A 282 10.97 1.85 -15.81
C LEU A 282 10.79 1.15 -17.16
N PRO A 283 10.06 0.03 -17.21
CA PRO A 283 9.74 -0.62 -18.47
C PRO A 283 8.82 0.27 -19.31
N ASN A 284 8.88 0.13 -20.63
CA ASN A 284 8.07 0.93 -21.54
C ASN A 284 6.56 0.67 -21.37
N LYS A 285 6.20 -0.58 -21.05
CA LYS A 285 4.83 -0.99 -20.79
C LYS A 285 4.75 -1.77 -19.49
N THR A 286 3.74 -1.44 -18.69
CA THR A 286 3.45 -2.11 -17.42
C THR A 286 2.06 -2.76 -17.46
N PRO A 287 1.79 -3.75 -16.59
CA PRO A 287 0.44 -4.26 -16.39
C PRO A 287 -0.60 -3.16 -16.09
N GLU A 288 -0.20 -2.12 -15.34
CA GLU A 288 -1.08 -0.99 -15.02
C GLU A 288 -1.43 -0.15 -16.26
N ASN A 289 -0.46 0.08 -17.15
CA ASN A 289 -0.69 0.76 -18.44
C ASN A 289 -1.69 -0.02 -19.30
N MET A 290 -1.62 -1.35 -19.32
CA MET A 290 -2.55 -2.18 -20.09
C MET A 290 -3.99 -2.08 -19.56
N LEU A 291 -4.19 -1.96 -18.25
CA LEU A 291 -5.52 -1.68 -17.69
C LEU A 291 -6.06 -0.32 -18.11
N ILE A 292 -5.22 0.72 -18.15
CA ILE A 292 -5.62 2.05 -18.64
C ILE A 292 -6.10 1.94 -20.10
N GLU A 293 -5.31 1.28 -20.94
CA GLU A 293 -5.63 1.05 -22.36
C GLU A 293 -6.98 0.32 -22.52
N SER A 294 -7.23 -0.71 -21.71
CA SER A 294 -8.49 -1.49 -21.75
C SER A 294 -9.75 -0.67 -21.42
N LYS A 295 -9.62 0.37 -20.59
CA LYS A 295 -10.76 1.18 -20.17
C LYS A 295 -11.01 2.41 -21.03
N VAL A 296 -9.95 3.08 -21.50
CA VAL A 296 -10.04 4.41 -22.15
C VAL A 296 -9.60 4.39 -23.62
N GLY A 297 -9.42 3.21 -24.23
CA GLY A 297 -8.99 3.10 -25.63
C GLY A 297 -7.65 3.80 -25.91
N GLY A 298 -6.77 3.89 -24.91
CA GLY A 298 -5.45 4.52 -25.04
C GLY A 298 -5.35 6.00 -24.70
N LYS A 299 -6.40 6.68 -24.21
CA LYS A 299 -6.24 8.04 -23.67
C LYS A 299 -5.65 7.99 -22.25
N VAL A 300 -4.50 8.62 -22.06
CA VAL A 300 -3.79 8.73 -20.78
C VAL A 300 -4.64 9.54 -19.79
N SER A 301 -5.46 8.86 -19.00
CA SER A 301 -6.08 9.49 -17.82
C SER A 301 -5.10 9.44 -16.64
N ASN A 302 -5.05 10.52 -15.85
CA ASN A 302 -4.25 10.66 -14.61
C ASN A 302 -4.73 9.74 -13.46
N SER A 303 -4.96 8.47 -13.76
CA SER A 303 -5.55 7.44 -12.91
C SER A 303 -4.58 6.29 -12.73
N SER A 304 -4.28 5.94 -11.49
CA SER A 304 -3.44 4.81 -11.11
C SER A 304 -4.28 3.54 -11.03
N TYR A 305 -4.27 2.73 -12.08
CA TYR A 305 -4.88 1.39 -12.04
C TYR A 305 -3.92 0.40 -11.41
N MET A 306 -4.46 -0.64 -10.76
CA MET A 306 -3.68 -1.66 -10.06
C MET A 306 -4.16 -3.04 -10.48
N THR A 307 -3.32 -3.83 -11.13
CA THR A 307 -3.69 -5.18 -11.59
C THR A 307 -3.85 -6.18 -10.44
N GLY A 308 -3.29 -5.87 -9.27
CA GLY A 308 -3.16 -6.81 -8.17
C GLY A 308 -2.02 -7.79 -8.39
N THR A 309 -1.49 -8.35 -7.29
CA THR A 309 -0.41 -9.34 -7.37
C THR A 309 -0.82 -10.51 -8.24
N GLN A 310 -2.08 -10.94 -8.15
CA GLN A 310 -2.60 -12.00 -8.98
C GLN A 310 -2.74 -11.60 -10.45
N GLY A 311 -3.22 -10.39 -10.77
CA GLY A 311 -3.35 -9.94 -12.15
C GLY A 311 -1.99 -9.81 -12.83
N ASN A 312 -1.00 -9.29 -12.10
CA ASN A 312 0.39 -9.22 -12.55
C ASN A 312 0.96 -10.63 -12.84
N LEU A 313 0.70 -11.61 -11.96
CA LEU A 313 1.13 -12.99 -12.17
C LEU A 313 0.38 -13.69 -13.32
N ILE A 314 -0.92 -13.44 -13.50
CA ILE A 314 -1.69 -13.96 -14.65
C ILE A 314 -1.08 -13.44 -15.95
N LEU A 315 -0.82 -12.13 -16.05
CA LEU A 315 -0.16 -11.54 -17.23
C LEU A 315 1.24 -12.11 -17.46
N SER A 316 2.01 -12.29 -16.38
CA SER A 316 3.33 -12.92 -16.45
C SER A 316 3.24 -14.34 -17.03
N PHE A 317 2.25 -15.12 -16.60
CA PHE A 317 2.03 -16.49 -17.07
C PHE A 317 1.62 -16.54 -18.54
N LEU A 318 0.70 -15.67 -18.94
CA LEU A 318 0.27 -15.52 -20.34
C LEU A 318 1.43 -15.09 -21.25
N LYS A 319 2.39 -14.30 -20.74
CA LYS A 319 3.60 -13.95 -21.48
C LYS A 319 4.56 -15.13 -21.61
N SER A 320 4.86 -15.81 -20.50
CA SER A 320 5.67 -17.04 -20.48
C SER A 320 5.68 -17.66 -19.06
N PRO A 321 5.62 -18.99 -18.91
CA PRO A 321 5.80 -19.66 -17.62
C PRO A 321 7.10 -19.29 -16.90
N SER A 322 8.19 -19.01 -17.63
CA SER A 322 9.46 -18.59 -17.04
C SER A 322 9.39 -17.19 -16.42
N ILE A 323 8.67 -16.26 -17.05
CA ILE A 323 8.45 -14.90 -16.54
C ILE A 323 7.56 -14.94 -15.30
N PHE A 324 6.51 -15.78 -15.32
CA PHE A 324 5.71 -16.05 -14.13
C PHE A 324 6.56 -16.50 -12.94
N LEU A 325 7.41 -17.51 -13.13
CA LEU A 325 8.27 -18.01 -12.06
C LEU A 325 9.24 -16.93 -11.56
N LEU A 326 9.85 -16.17 -12.47
CA LEU A 326 10.76 -15.09 -12.10
C LEU A 326 10.06 -14.00 -11.28
N ASN A 327 8.87 -13.56 -11.68
CA ASN A 327 8.11 -12.53 -11.00
C ASN A 327 7.59 -13.03 -9.65
N LEU A 328 7.10 -14.27 -9.59
CA LEU A 328 6.72 -14.92 -8.34
C LEU A 328 7.90 -14.97 -7.36
N LEU A 329 9.06 -15.47 -7.79
CA LEU A 329 10.26 -15.53 -6.95
C LEU A 329 10.70 -14.13 -6.49
N SER A 330 10.59 -13.11 -7.34
CA SER A 330 10.91 -11.73 -7.01
C SER A 330 9.99 -11.18 -5.91
N ILE A 331 8.68 -11.40 -6.04
CA ILE A 331 7.68 -11.01 -5.03
C ILE A 331 7.97 -11.70 -3.69
N VAL A 332 8.18 -13.01 -3.70
CA VAL A 332 8.49 -13.78 -2.50
C VAL A 332 9.79 -13.29 -1.85
N PHE A 333 10.82 -13.06 -2.65
CA PHE A 333 12.11 -12.56 -2.19
C PHE A 333 11.97 -11.21 -1.51
N LEU A 334 11.30 -10.24 -2.15
CA LEU A 334 11.10 -8.89 -1.60
C LEU A 334 10.31 -8.93 -0.28
N LEU A 335 9.21 -9.71 -0.22
CA LEU A 335 8.44 -9.88 1.01
C LEU A 335 9.27 -10.49 2.15
N VAL A 336 10.02 -11.57 1.86
CA VAL A 336 10.89 -12.21 2.86
C VAL A 336 11.98 -11.25 3.33
N LEU A 337 12.56 -10.48 2.42
CA LEU A 337 13.60 -9.51 2.71
C LEU A 337 13.06 -8.37 3.59
N THR A 338 11.86 -7.84 3.31
CA THR A 338 11.18 -6.87 4.17
C THR A 338 11.05 -7.38 5.61
N PHE A 339 10.50 -8.58 5.80
CA PHE A 339 10.36 -9.16 7.14
C PHE A 339 11.71 -9.39 7.83
N LYS A 340 12.74 -9.81 7.09
CA LYS A 340 14.10 -9.96 7.65
C LYS A 340 14.65 -8.60 8.10
N THR A 341 14.63 -7.59 7.24
CA THR A 341 15.22 -6.28 7.49
C THR A 341 14.54 -5.56 8.65
N VAL A 342 13.21 -5.56 8.70
CA VAL A 342 12.47 -4.92 9.82
C VAL A 342 12.71 -5.66 11.14
N ARG A 343 12.93 -6.99 11.13
CA ARG A 343 13.24 -7.75 12.36
C ARG A 343 14.66 -7.52 12.90
N LEU A 344 15.61 -7.11 12.05
CA LEU A 344 16.95 -6.71 12.50
C LEU A 344 16.87 -5.48 13.42
N LEU A 345 15.90 -4.60 13.15
CA LEU A 345 15.60 -3.45 13.98
C LEU A 345 15.01 -3.91 15.31
N LYS A 346 15.50 -3.37 16.43
CA LYS A 346 15.04 -3.71 17.79
C LYS A 346 13.67 -3.12 18.13
N ILE A 347 12.65 -3.42 17.33
CA ILE A 347 11.26 -2.94 17.46
C ILE A 347 10.39 -4.08 18.01
N GLN A 348 9.45 -3.76 18.92
CA GLN A 348 8.57 -4.76 19.51
C GLN A 348 7.57 -5.35 18.51
N ALA A 349 6.96 -4.50 17.68
CA ALA A 349 5.95 -4.85 16.67
C ALA A 349 6.54 -5.08 15.27
N ALA A 350 7.78 -5.56 15.16
CA ALA A 350 8.50 -5.65 13.87
C ALA A 350 7.75 -6.47 12.81
N ASN A 351 7.17 -7.61 13.19
CA ASN A 351 6.43 -8.47 12.26
C ASN A 351 5.11 -7.81 11.83
N GLU A 352 4.44 -7.11 12.74
CA GLU A 352 3.19 -6.39 12.48
C GLU A 352 3.42 -5.19 11.57
N ILE A 353 4.51 -4.43 11.79
CA ILE A 353 4.94 -3.35 10.89
C ILE A 353 5.24 -3.92 9.51
N SER A 354 5.97 -5.04 9.42
CA SER A 354 6.29 -5.69 8.14
C SER A 354 5.02 -6.09 7.38
N LEU A 355 4.03 -6.67 8.07
CA LEU A 355 2.75 -7.03 7.48
C LEU A 355 1.97 -5.78 7.05
N LEU A 356 1.93 -4.74 7.90
CA LEU A 356 1.22 -3.50 7.66
C LEU A 356 1.72 -2.79 6.40
N ILE A 357 3.04 -2.69 6.21
CA ILE A 357 3.58 -2.05 5.02
C ILE A 357 3.39 -2.93 3.77
N ALA A 358 3.41 -4.25 3.92
CA ALA A 358 3.34 -5.18 2.80
C ALA A 358 1.91 -5.49 2.31
N ILE A 359 0.86 -5.27 3.11
CA ILE A 359 -0.51 -5.64 2.72
C ILE A 359 -1.00 -4.87 1.49
N TYR A 360 -0.64 -3.58 1.38
CA TYR A 360 -1.06 -2.75 0.26
C TYR A 360 -0.34 -3.12 -1.04
N PRO A 361 0.99 -3.33 -1.08
CA PRO A 361 1.64 -3.82 -2.29
C PRO A 361 1.18 -5.22 -2.72
N VAL A 362 0.81 -6.08 -1.76
CA VAL A 362 0.16 -7.36 -2.06
C VAL A 362 -1.19 -7.17 -2.75
N MET A 363 -2.00 -6.23 -2.28
CA MET A 363 -3.25 -5.88 -2.92
C MET A 363 -3.03 -5.23 -4.29
N SER A 364 -2.06 -4.32 -4.45
CA SER A 364 -1.88 -3.53 -5.69
C SER A 364 -1.16 -4.29 -6.80
N GLY A 365 -0.20 -5.17 -6.45
CA GLY A 365 0.63 -5.89 -7.41
C GLY A 365 1.74 -5.08 -8.08
N VAL A 366 1.93 -3.82 -7.68
CA VAL A 366 2.86 -2.89 -8.34
C VAL A 366 4.30 -3.14 -7.87
N ALA A 367 5.22 -3.42 -8.78
CA ALA A 367 6.59 -3.81 -8.44
C ALA A 367 7.37 -2.73 -7.68
N ASN A 368 7.16 -1.44 -8.01
CA ASN A 368 7.75 -0.30 -7.31
C ASN A 368 7.40 -0.28 -5.82
N GLU A 369 6.15 -0.62 -5.50
CA GLU A 369 5.67 -0.60 -4.13
C GLU A 369 6.28 -1.74 -3.33
N TYR A 370 6.45 -2.92 -3.93
CA TYR A 370 7.20 -4.04 -3.33
C TYR A 370 8.66 -3.68 -3.05
N ALA A 371 9.32 -3.00 -3.97
CA ALA A 371 10.73 -2.60 -3.80
C ALA A 371 10.88 -1.57 -2.66
N ALA A 372 9.93 -0.63 -2.54
CA ALA A 372 9.91 0.35 -1.46
C ALA A 372 9.80 -0.30 -0.07
N LEU A 373 9.18 -1.48 0.04
CA LEU A 373 8.95 -2.18 1.32
C LEU A 373 10.23 -2.44 2.11
N PHE A 374 11.31 -2.86 1.44
CA PHE A 374 12.55 -3.21 2.13
C PHE A 374 13.55 -2.07 2.19
N PHE A 375 13.49 -1.15 1.22
CA PHE A 375 14.50 -0.11 1.06
C PHE A 375 14.45 0.91 2.20
N THR A 376 13.25 1.36 2.61
CA THR A 376 13.13 2.28 3.76
C THR A 376 13.65 1.63 5.05
N PRO A 377 13.20 0.43 5.48
CA PRO A 377 13.76 -0.22 6.66
C PRO A 377 15.27 -0.44 6.59
N PHE A 378 15.81 -0.75 5.41
CA PHE A 378 17.24 -0.93 5.19
C PHE A 378 18.01 0.37 5.45
N LEU A 379 17.59 1.48 4.83
CA LEU A 379 18.20 2.80 5.04
C LEU A 379 18.14 3.24 6.51
N ILE A 380 17.00 3.04 7.17
CA ILE A 380 16.86 3.36 8.60
C ILE A 380 17.78 2.49 9.45
N GLY A 381 17.91 1.20 9.13
CA GLY A 381 18.87 0.30 9.78
C GLY A 381 20.31 0.80 9.66
N LEU A 382 20.71 1.22 8.46
CA LEU A 382 22.04 1.77 8.19
C LEU A 382 22.30 3.08 8.96
N LEU A 383 21.33 4.00 8.97
CA LEU A 383 21.42 5.23 9.75
C LEU A 383 21.55 4.96 11.25
N CYS A 384 20.77 4.01 11.78
CA CYS A 384 20.89 3.62 13.19
C CYS A 384 22.26 3.01 13.50
N LEU A 385 22.83 2.18 12.62
CA LEU A 385 24.18 1.64 12.81
C LEU A 385 25.23 2.75 12.92
N ILE A 386 25.16 3.76 12.04
CA ILE A 386 26.08 4.92 12.07
C ILE A 386 25.93 5.69 13.39
N VAL A 387 24.71 6.03 13.79
CA VAL A 387 24.45 6.78 15.04
C VAL A 387 24.93 6.00 16.25
N ASN A 388 24.68 4.69 16.30
CA ASN A 388 25.15 3.84 17.39
C ASN A 388 26.68 3.74 17.43
N ALA A 389 27.36 3.73 16.28
CA ALA A 389 28.81 3.73 16.20
C ALA A 389 29.40 5.06 16.71
N ILE A 390 28.82 6.19 16.30
CA ILE A 390 29.24 7.54 16.77
C ILE A 390 29.06 7.65 18.29
N ALA A 391 27.90 7.25 18.81
CA ALA A 391 27.63 7.29 20.25
C ALA A 391 28.64 6.44 21.04
N LYS A 392 28.99 5.25 20.53
CA LYS A 392 29.98 4.37 21.16
C LYS A 392 31.39 4.96 21.18
N LEU A 393 31.77 5.71 20.14
CA LEU A 393 33.06 6.41 20.08
C LEU A 393 33.11 7.56 21.09
N GLN A 394 32.03 8.33 21.22
CA GLN A 394 31.94 9.42 22.20
C GLN A 394 32.06 8.93 23.63
N THR A 395 31.45 7.79 23.97
CA THR A 395 31.57 7.17 25.30
C THR A 395 32.92 6.52 25.60
N ARG A 396 33.80 6.34 24.60
CA ARG A 396 35.15 5.79 24.79
C ARG A 396 36.22 6.87 24.97
N ASN A 397 35.91 8.11 24.59
CA ASN A 397 36.80 9.26 24.67
C ASN A 397 36.47 10.20 25.86
N MET A 398 35.46 9.83 26.65
CA MET A 398 35.19 10.35 28.00
C MET A 398 35.62 9.30 29.01
#